data_AF-A0A8J6XM23-F1
#
_entry.id   AF-A0A8J6XM23-F1
#
_cell.length_a   1.000
_cell.length_b   1.000
_cell.length_c   1.000
_cell.angle_alpha   90.00
_cell.angle_beta   90.00
_cell.angle_gamma   90.00
#
_symmetry.space_group_name_H-M   'P 1'
#
loop_
_entity.id
_entity.type
_entity.pdbx_description
1 polymer ?
#
loop_
_entity_poly.entity_id
_entity_poly.type
_entity_poly.pdbx_seq_one_letter_code
_entity_poly.pdbx_strand_id
1 'polypeptide(L)'
;MNPKLTVVTIQSRPQQITLPMPVEVTERYMSVREAGTDAVITVIEVLSPKNKRKGKGRLSYEEKRQQILGSMSHLVEIDLLRRDEPMAMKGFDSIGDYRIVVSQYERCPSHLGGETVAFHF
;
A
#
# COMPACT_ATOMS: atom_id res chain seq x y z
N MET A 1 -59.51 40.80 11.71
CA MET A 1 -59.19 39.39 11.45
C MET A 1 -57.69 39.22 11.64
N ASN A 2 -57.24 38.52 12.68
CA ASN A 2 -55.80 38.25 12.89
C ASN A 2 -55.47 36.85 12.33
N PRO A 3 -54.40 36.70 11.52
CA PRO A 3 -54.00 35.39 11.03
C PRO A 3 -53.43 34.56 12.17
N LYS A 4 -53.98 33.36 12.38
CA LYS A 4 -53.38 32.36 13.28
C LYS A 4 -52.07 31.87 12.68
N LEU A 5 -50.96 32.25 13.29
CA LEU A 5 -49.66 31.66 13.00
C LEU A 5 -49.67 30.21 13.51
N THR A 6 -49.45 29.25 12.61
CA THR A 6 -49.29 27.84 12.96
C THR A 6 -47.82 27.58 13.21
N VAL A 7 -47.45 27.35 14.47
CA VAL A 7 -46.09 26.97 14.86
C VAL A 7 -45.93 25.47 14.61
N VAL A 8 -45.13 25.11 13.61
CA VAL A 8 -44.69 23.71 13.41
C VAL A 8 -43.55 23.45 14.37
N THR A 9 -43.80 22.64 15.40
CA THR A 9 -42.75 22.20 16.32
C THR A 9 -42.02 21.01 15.69
N ILE A 10 -40.83 21.24 15.14
CA ILE A 10 -39.94 20.17 14.69
C ILE A 10 -39.25 19.61 15.92
N GLN A 11 -39.78 18.53 16.51
CA GLN A 11 -39.02 17.77 17.50
C GLN A 11 -38.02 16.88 16.76
N SER A 12 -36.80 17.36 16.55
CA SER A 12 -35.69 16.51 16.15
C SER A 12 -35.19 15.74 17.37
N ARG A 13 -35.61 14.48 17.50
CA ARG A 13 -35.01 13.57 18.48
C ARG A 13 -33.64 13.12 17.95
N PRO A 14 -32.57 13.17 18.75
CA PRO A 14 -31.29 12.63 18.35
C PRO A 14 -31.44 11.16 17.93
N GLN A 15 -30.97 10.84 16.71
CA GLN A 15 -30.93 9.46 16.23
C GLN A 15 -29.57 8.86 16.59
N GLN A 16 -29.60 7.74 17.31
CA GLN A 16 -28.39 6.98 17.59
C GLN A 16 -27.90 6.33 16.29
N ILE A 17 -26.65 6.60 15.92
CA ILE A 17 -26.01 6.05 14.73
C ILE A 17 -24.73 5.31 15.11
N THR A 18 -24.39 4.27 14.35
CA THR A 18 -23.11 3.56 14.47
C THR A 18 -22.14 4.09 13.43
N LEU A 19 -21.04 4.69 13.88
CA LEU A 19 -19.96 5.12 13.01
C LEU A 19 -18.91 4.01 12.92
N PRO A 20 -18.35 3.71 11.73
CA PRO A 20 -17.23 2.80 11.63
C PRO A 20 -16.02 3.43 12.36
N MET A 21 -15.57 2.77 13.43
CA MET A 21 -14.34 3.18 14.10
C MET A 21 -13.13 2.76 13.25
N PRO A 22 -12.09 3.62 13.13
CA PRO A 22 -10.85 3.25 12.48
C PRO A 22 -10.26 2.01 13.15
N VAL A 23 -9.91 1.00 12.37
CA VAL A 23 -9.15 -0.16 12.86
C VAL A 23 -7.67 0.17 12.68
N GLU A 24 -6.91 0.14 13.77
CA GLU A 24 -5.44 0.16 13.68
C GLU A 24 -4.96 -1.17 13.09
N VAL A 25 -4.27 -1.10 11.95
CA VAL A 25 -3.64 -2.27 11.32
C VAL A 25 -2.14 -2.13 11.51
N THR A 26 -1.52 -3.07 12.22
CA THR A 26 -0.07 -3.14 12.33
C THR A 26 0.52 -3.72 11.04
N GLU A 27 1.25 -2.90 10.30
CA GLU A 27 2.01 -3.33 9.12
C GLU A 27 3.37 -3.86 9.59
N ARG A 28 3.60 -5.17 9.46
CA ARG A 28 4.88 -5.80 9.81
C ARG A 28 5.81 -5.74 8.60
N TYR A 29 7.03 -5.24 8.80
CA TYR A 29 8.09 -5.30 7.79
C TYR A 29 9.26 -6.14 8.33
N MET A 30 10.01 -6.76 7.43
CA MET A 30 11.19 -7.55 7.77
C MET A 30 12.36 -7.11 6.89
N SER A 31 13.53 -6.90 7.50
CA SER A 31 14.77 -6.58 6.79
C SER A 31 15.84 -7.60 7.11
N VAL A 32 16.56 -8.06 6.10
CA VAL A 32 17.79 -8.84 6.27
C VAL A 32 18.97 -7.88 6.23
N ARG A 33 19.86 -7.98 7.23
CA ARG A 33 20.99 -7.07 7.41
C ARG A 33 22.31 -7.83 7.48
N GLU A 34 23.37 -7.18 7.05
CA GLU A 34 24.73 -7.69 7.20
C GLU A 34 25.16 -7.68 8.67
N ALA A 35 25.73 -8.78 9.14
CA ALA A 35 26.29 -8.86 10.48
C ALA A 35 27.55 -7.98 10.59
N GLY A 36 27.59 -7.10 11.58
CA GLY A 36 28.74 -6.24 11.87
C GLY A 36 28.66 -4.81 11.33
N THR A 37 28.00 -4.60 10.18
CA THR A 37 27.80 -3.25 9.59
C THR A 37 26.37 -2.74 9.75
N ASP A 38 25.42 -3.63 10.05
CA ASP A 38 23.97 -3.37 10.10
C ASP A 38 23.37 -2.86 8.76
N ALA A 39 24.13 -2.98 7.67
CA ALA A 39 23.69 -2.59 6.35
C ALA A 39 22.48 -3.41 5.91
N VAL A 40 21.44 -2.76 5.38
CA VAL A 40 20.27 -3.46 4.85
C VAL A 40 20.62 -4.11 3.52
N ILE A 41 20.60 -5.44 3.48
CA ILE A 41 20.86 -6.22 2.27
C ILE A 41 19.54 -6.46 1.52
N THR A 42 18.45 -6.75 2.22
CA THR A 42 17.15 -7.03 1.60
C THR A 42 16.01 -6.47 2.43
N VAL A 43 15.10 -5.78 1.75
CA VAL A 43 13.82 -5.34 2.31
C VAL A 43 12.72 -6.29 1.85
N ILE A 44 11.96 -6.85 2.79
CA ILE A 44 10.79 -7.69 2.51
C ILE A 44 9.55 -6.92 2.95
N GLU A 45 8.72 -6.54 1.98
CA GLU A 45 7.48 -5.79 2.19
C GLU A 45 6.28 -6.66 1.86
N VAL A 46 5.38 -6.84 2.83
CA VAL A 46 4.07 -7.46 2.60
C VAL A 46 3.05 -6.34 2.47
N LEU A 47 2.38 -6.26 1.32
CA LEU A 47 1.42 -5.17 1.07
C LEU A 47 0.23 -5.24 2.03
N SER A 48 -0.12 -4.07 2.56
CA SER A 48 -1.35 -3.82 3.30
C SER A 48 -2.41 -3.16 2.39
N PRO A 49 -3.71 -3.24 2.76
CA PRO A 49 -4.77 -2.54 2.01
C PRO A 49 -4.51 -1.03 1.86
N LYS A 50 -3.81 -0.41 2.81
CA LYS A 50 -3.46 1.01 2.76
C LYS A 50 -2.42 1.31 1.67
N ASN A 51 -1.54 0.37 1.35
CA ASN A 51 -0.54 0.53 0.29
C ASN A 51 -1.18 0.45 -1.12
N LYS A 52 -2.29 -0.28 -1.29
CA LYS A 52 -2.95 -0.42 -2.60
C LYS A 52 -4.05 0.60 -2.85
N ARG A 53 -4.82 0.97 -1.82
CA ARG A 53 -5.95 1.90 -1.96
C ARG A 53 -5.46 3.28 -2.40
N LYS A 54 -6.13 3.86 -3.41
CA LYS A 54 -5.84 5.23 -3.89
C LYS A 54 -5.84 6.23 -2.72
N GLY A 55 -4.82 7.07 -2.69
CA GLY A 55 -4.64 8.09 -1.66
C GLY A 55 -3.24 8.09 -1.05
N LYS A 56 -3.09 8.79 0.08
CA LYS A 56 -1.80 9.04 0.73
C LYS A 56 -1.01 7.78 1.07
N GLY A 57 -1.70 6.69 1.46
CA GLY A 57 -1.07 5.42 1.82
C GLY A 57 -0.33 4.77 0.64
N ARG A 58 -0.97 4.77 -0.54
CA ARG A 58 -0.36 4.30 -1.77
C ARG A 58 0.80 5.18 -2.21
N LEU A 59 0.63 6.50 -2.22
CA LEU A 59 1.70 7.43 -2.61
C LEU A 59 2.95 7.27 -1.72
N SER A 60 2.76 7.20 -0.41
CA SER A 60 3.86 6.99 0.55
C SER A 60 4.57 5.66 0.33
N TYR A 61 3.82 4.60 0.00
CA TYR A 61 4.41 3.31 -0.32
C TYR A 61 5.17 3.33 -1.65
N GLU A 62 4.62 3.99 -2.68
CA GLU A 62 5.29 4.15 -3.98
C GLU A 62 6.61 4.92 -3.84
N GLU A 63 6.65 5.98 -3.03
CA GLU A 63 7.88 6.72 -2.68
C GLU A 63 8.91 5.81 -1.98
N LYS A 64 8.49 5.07 -0.94
CA LYS A 64 9.35 4.10 -0.25
C LYS A 64 9.88 3.03 -1.22
N ARG A 65 9.02 2.53 -2.10
CA ARG A 65 9.38 1.52 -3.12
C ARG A 65 10.45 2.06 -4.06
N GLN A 66 10.34 3.30 -4.53
CA GLN A 66 11.38 3.93 -5.35
C GLN A 66 12.70 4.13 -4.59
N GLN A 67 12.65 4.53 -3.32
CA GLN A 67 13.85 4.68 -2.49
C GLN A 67 14.60 3.35 -2.33
N ILE A 68 13.88 2.26 -2.07
CA ILE A 68 14.50 0.92 -1.95
C ILE A 68 15.10 0.50 -3.29
N LEU A 69 14.35 0.64 -4.39
CA LEU A 69 14.83 0.28 -5.73
C LEU A 69 16.05 1.11 -6.18
N GLY A 70 16.18 2.34 -5.69
CA GLY A 70 17.34 3.21 -5.94
C GLY A 70 18.53 2.98 -5.00
N SER A 71 18.43 2.05 -4.05
CA SER A 71 19.48 1.75 -3.06
C SER A 71 20.30 0.50 -3.43
N MET A 72 21.37 0.23 -2.68
CA MET A 72 22.14 -1.02 -2.77
C MET A 72 21.48 -2.16 -1.94
N SER A 73 20.16 -2.25 -1.99
CA SER A 73 19.38 -3.26 -1.27
C SER A 73 18.44 -3.99 -2.23
N HIS A 74 18.27 -5.30 -2.02
CA HIS A 74 17.26 -6.09 -2.72
C HIS A 74 15.85 -5.77 -2.18
N LEU A 75 14.82 -5.95 -3.02
CA LEU A 75 13.42 -5.83 -2.63
C LEU A 75 12.69 -7.14 -2.92
N VAL A 76 11.93 -7.62 -1.93
CA VAL A 76 10.90 -8.65 -2.11
C VAL A 76 9.57 -8.04 -1.70
N GLU A 77 8.70 -7.77 -2.68
CA GLU A 77 7.36 -7.22 -2.46
C GLU A 77 6.32 -8.33 -2.65
N ILE A 78 5.53 -8.60 -1.60
CA ILE A 78 4.53 -9.67 -1.56
C ILE A 78 3.14 -9.04 -1.53
N ASP A 79 2.37 -9.22 -2.61
CA ASP A 79 0.97 -8.81 -2.73
C ASP A 79 0.05 -10.02 -2.58
N LEU A 80 -0.57 -10.14 -1.40
CA LEU A 80 -1.59 -11.15 -1.11
C LEU A 80 -3.02 -10.59 -1.19
N LEU A 81 -3.20 -9.38 -1.72
CA LEU A 81 -4.46 -8.64 -1.68
C LEU A 81 -5.18 -8.67 -3.03
N ARG A 82 -6.38 -9.25 -3.03
CA ARG A 82 -7.23 -9.38 -4.23
C ARG A 82 -7.97 -8.10 -4.64
N ARG A 83 -8.03 -7.10 -3.76
CA ARG A 83 -8.74 -5.83 -3.99
C ARG A 83 -7.76 -4.71 -4.28
N ASP A 84 -8.30 -3.63 -4.87
CA ASP A 84 -7.59 -2.43 -5.30
C ASP A 84 -6.62 -2.66 -6.47
N GLU A 85 -6.26 -1.59 -7.17
CA GLU A 85 -5.36 -1.66 -8.32
C GLU A 85 -3.98 -2.22 -7.90
N PRO A 86 -3.38 -3.14 -8.67
CA PRO A 86 -2.02 -3.62 -8.43
C PRO A 86 -0.99 -2.49 -8.41
N MET A 87 0.16 -2.73 -7.78
CA MET A 87 1.31 -1.82 -7.89
C MET A 87 1.81 -1.75 -9.33
N ALA A 88 2.28 -0.58 -9.76
CA ALA A 88 2.73 -0.38 -11.13
C ALA A 88 3.93 -1.27 -11.46
N MET A 89 3.84 -2.01 -12.58
CA MET A 89 4.89 -2.83 -13.17
C MET A 89 4.86 -2.64 -14.68
N LYS A 90 6.01 -2.74 -15.34
CA LYS A 90 6.13 -2.64 -16.81
C LYS A 90 6.48 -4.02 -17.39
N GLY A 91 6.03 -4.30 -18.61
CA GLY A 91 6.38 -5.53 -19.34
C GLY A 91 5.66 -6.79 -18.84
N PHE A 92 4.49 -6.65 -18.22
CA PHE A 92 3.74 -7.78 -17.69
C PHE A 92 2.24 -7.61 -17.94
N ASP A 93 1.65 -8.55 -18.67
CA ASP A 93 0.24 -8.53 -19.10
C ASP A 93 -0.66 -9.54 -18.37
N SER A 94 -0.11 -10.32 -17.43
CA SER A 94 -0.88 -11.35 -16.71
C SER A 94 -1.47 -10.82 -15.41
N ILE A 95 -2.75 -11.11 -15.16
CA ILE A 95 -3.45 -10.74 -13.92
C ILE A 95 -3.51 -11.98 -13.03
N GLY A 96 -2.54 -12.12 -12.12
CA GLY A 96 -2.63 -13.03 -10.99
C GLY A 96 -3.34 -12.40 -9.80
N ASP A 97 -4.04 -13.22 -9.01
CA ASP A 97 -4.66 -12.79 -7.74
C ASP A 97 -3.60 -12.41 -6.69
N TYR A 98 -2.44 -13.08 -6.75
CA TYR A 98 -1.31 -12.88 -5.84
C TYR A 98 -0.01 -12.68 -6.62
N ARG A 99 0.92 -11.92 -6.05
CA ARG A 99 2.19 -11.58 -6.70
C ARG A 99 3.34 -11.52 -5.71
N ILE A 100 4.51 -11.98 -6.13
CA ILE A 100 5.77 -11.78 -5.44
C ILE A 100 6.76 -11.15 -6.44
N VAL A 101 7.15 -9.90 -6.21
CA VAL A 101 8.15 -9.21 -7.02
C VAL A 101 9.49 -9.30 -6.32
N VAL A 102 10.51 -9.77 -7.03
CA VAL A 102 11.89 -9.81 -6.53
C VAL A 102 12.76 -8.91 -7.39
N SER A 103 13.28 -7.84 -6.79
CA SER A 103 14.29 -6.97 -7.39
C SER A 103 15.63 -7.20 -6.72
N GLN A 104 16.65 -7.54 -7.51
CA GLN A 104 18.01 -7.65 -7.03
C GLN A 104 18.74 -6.34 -7.36
N TYR A 105 19.36 -5.67 -6.38
CA TYR A 105 20.02 -4.37 -6.63
C TYR A 105 21.05 -4.45 -7.77
N GLU A 106 21.75 -5.58 -7.92
CA GLU A 106 22.74 -5.83 -8.98
C GLU A 106 22.13 -5.83 -10.40
N ARG A 107 20.84 -6.17 -10.50
CA ARG A 107 20.07 -6.20 -11.75
C ARG A 107 19.13 -5.01 -11.87
N CYS A 108 18.98 -4.24 -10.80
CA CYS A 108 18.30 -2.97 -10.86
C CYS A 108 19.21 -2.04 -11.65
N PRO A 109 18.75 -1.45 -12.77
CA PRO A 109 19.58 -0.63 -13.61
C PRO A 109 19.94 0.67 -12.89
N SER A 110 20.98 0.61 -12.08
CA SER A 110 21.59 1.78 -11.45
C SER A 110 22.29 2.65 -12.49
N HIS A 111 22.50 2.15 -13.71
CA HIS A 111 22.60 2.86 -14.99
C HIS A 111 22.34 1.80 -16.09
N LEU A 112 21.37 2.04 -16.99
CA LEU A 112 21.06 1.25 -18.19
C LEU A 112 20.47 -0.17 -17.96
N GLY A 113 19.13 -0.27 -18.10
CA GLY A 113 18.34 -1.48 -18.43
C GLY A 113 18.69 -2.82 -17.76
N GLY A 114 17.89 -3.23 -16.78
CA GLY A 114 18.01 -4.55 -16.14
C GLY A 114 16.67 -5.16 -15.76
N GLU A 115 16.55 -6.47 -15.93
CA GLU A 115 15.32 -7.27 -15.81
C GLU A 115 14.99 -7.59 -14.34
N THR A 116 13.71 -7.43 -13.98
CA THR A 116 13.13 -7.81 -12.67
C THR A 116 12.42 -9.14 -12.80
N VAL A 117 12.64 -10.07 -11.87
CA VAL A 117 11.95 -11.37 -11.87
C VAL A 117 10.72 -11.28 -10.97
N ALA A 118 9.54 -11.35 -11.58
CA ALA A 118 8.27 -11.46 -10.86
C ALA A 118 7.82 -12.93 -10.83
N PHE A 119 7.55 -13.45 -9.63
CA PHE A 119 6.92 -14.75 -9.42
C PHE A 119 5.43 -14.54 -9.13
N HIS A 120 4.57 -15.37 -9.71
CA HIS A 120 3.12 -15.29 -9.54
C HIS A 120 2.56 -16.68 -9.16
N PHE A 121 1.55 -16.68 -8.29
CA PHE A 121 0.81 -17.88 -7.88
C PHE A 121 -0.69 -17.57 -7.82
#